data_AF-A0A7C5ALR2-F1
#
_entry.id   AF-A0A7C5ALR2-F1
#
_cell.length_a   1.000
_cell.length_b   1.000
_cell.length_c   1.000
_cell.angle_alpha   90.00
_cell.angle_beta   90.00
_cell.angle_gamma   90.00
#
_symmetry.space_group_name_H-M   'P 1'
#
loop_
_entity.id
_entity.type
_entity.pdbx_description
1 polymer ?
#
loop_
_entity_poly.entity_id
_entity_poly.type
_entity_poly.pdbx_seq_one_letter_code
_entity_poly.pdbx_strand_id
1 'polypeptide(L)'
;MTDVHIKPQEAPEKVGKPLPLVLEIIPGQAGEGLVVVMEPGTYEGSTLKELCQRALKRTDFSIEERQILEDIERQLQGGKLLCRGRDPDLPVQAFVTVEETAAGEAYYYVPVRAIKPQEGGGAT
;
A
#
# COMPACT_ATOMS: atom_id res chain seq x y z
N MET A 1 -23.90 23.05 47.49
CA MET A 1 -24.36 22.12 46.44
C MET A 1 -23.38 22.25 45.30
N THR A 2 -22.78 21.15 44.89
CA THR A 2 -21.60 21.11 44.01
C THR A 2 -22.06 21.16 42.56
N ASP A 3 -21.82 22.26 41.87
CA ASP A 3 -22.00 22.35 40.42
C ASP A 3 -20.88 21.57 39.72
N VAL A 4 -21.22 20.35 39.31
CA VAL A 4 -20.37 19.47 38.51
C VAL A 4 -20.25 20.09 37.12
N HIS A 5 -19.11 20.71 36.83
CA HIS A 5 -18.69 21.01 35.46
C HIS A 5 -18.44 19.70 34.73
N ILE A 6 -19.43 19.22 33.98
CA ILE A 6 -19.22 18.17 32.98
C ILE A 6 -18.45 18.82 31.84
N LYS A 7 -17.13 18.59 31.79
CA LYS A 7 -16.33 18.90 30.60
C LYS A 7 -16.91 18.09 29.44
N PRO A 8 -17.15 18.70 28.26
CA PRO A 8 -17.54 17.93 27.08
C PRO A 8 -16.46 16.89 26.84
N GLN A 9 -16.90 15.64 26.79
CA GLN A 9 -16.10 14.48 26.45
C GLN A 9 -15.50 14.75 25.07
N GLU A 10 -14.21 15.05 25.02
CA GLU A 10 -13.46 15.15 23.77
C GLU A 10 -13.71 13.85 23.01
N ALA A 11 -14.45 13.97 21.90
CA ALA A 11 -14.56 12.90 20.92
C ALA A 11 -13.13 12.45 20.58
N PRO A 12 -12.85 11.17 20.33
CA PRO A 12 -11.50 10.73 20.06
C PRO A 12 -11.01 11.40 18.77
N GLU A 13 -10.27 12.50 18.91
CA GLU A 13 -9.37 13.04 17.90
C GLU A 13 -8.21 12.05 17.75
N LYS A 14 -8.52 10.90 17.17
CA LYS A 14 -7.55 9.99 16.56
C LYS A 14 -7.71 10.04 15.05
N VAL A 15 -7.73 11.26 14.49
CA VAL A 15 -7.22 11.42 13.13
C VAL A 15 -5.71 11.32 13.32
N GLY A 16 -5.19 10.09 13.21
CA GLY A 16 -3.74 9.86 13.19
C GLY A 16 -3.12 10.84 12.21
N LYS A 17 -1.99 11.46 12.59
CA LYS A 17 -1.32 12.47 11.76
C LYS A 17 -1.32 12.02 10.29
N PRO A 18 -1.59 12.92 9.34
CA PRO A 18 -1.43 12.61 7.92
C PRO A 18 0.01 12.14 7.68
N LEU A 19 0.22 10.84 7.50
CA LEU A 19 1.54 10.25 7.24
C LEU A 19 1.69 9.98 5.75
N PRO A 20 2.90 10.15 5.18
CA PRO A 20 3.16 9.71 3.81
C PRO A 20 2.97 8.20 3.71
N LEU A 21 2.53 7.75 2.53
CA LEU A 21 2.37 6.33 2.22
C LEU A 21 3.48 5.88 1.28
N VAL A 22 4.24 4.88 1.69
CA VAL A 22 5.19 4.14 0.87
C VAL A 22 4.51 2.86 0.39
N LEU A 23 4.16 2.83 -0.89
CA LEU A 23 3.64 1.65 -1.58
C LEU A 23 4.78 0.97 -2.31
N GLU A 24 4.98 -0.32 -2.07
CA GLU A 24 5.98 -1.12 -2.80
C GLU A 24 5.31 -2.28 -3.53
N ILE A 25 5.46 -2.34 -4.86
CA ILE A 25 4.94 -3.43 -5.68
C ILE A 25 6.08 -4.36 -6.08
N ILE A 26 6.08 -5.57 -5.55
CA ILE A 26 7.19 -6.52 -5.66
C ILE A 26 6.83 -7.64 -6.65
N PRO A 27 7.61 -7.85 -7.73
CA PRO A 27 7.34 -8.91 -8.69
C PRO A 27 7.69 -10.29 -8.11
N GLY A 28 6.73 -11.20 -8.07
CA GLY A 28 6.91 -12.59 -7.65
C GLY A 28 7.60 -12.70 -6.29
N GLN A 29 8.74 -13.41 -6.27
CA GLN A 29 9.58 -13.62 -5.09
C GLN A 29 10.81 -12.70 -5.03
N ALA A 30 10.84 -11.61 -5.80
CA ALA A 30 11.94 -10.65 -5.77
C ALA A 30 12.15 -10.05 -4.37
N GLY A 31 13.39 -9.61 -4.11
CA GLY A 31 13.78 -8.94 -2.88
C GLY A 31 13.44 -7.44 -2.87
N GLU A 32 13.21 -6.85 -4.05
CA GLU A 32 12.96 -5.42 -4.24
C GLU A 32 11.78 -5.20 -5.19
N GLY A 33 11.04 -4.12 -4.98
CA GLY A 33 9.89 -3.74 -5.81
C GLY A 33 9.92 -2.30 -6.30
N LEU A 34 8.88 -1.94 -7.07
CA LEU A 34 8.65 -0.58 -7.51
C LEU A 34 8.09 0.22 -6.33
N VAL A 35 8.86 1.18 -5.84
CA VAL A 35 8.49 2.02 -4.69
C VAL A 35 7.86 3.33 -5.17
N VAL A 36 6.69 3.65 -4.63
CA VAL A 36 6.01 4.92 -4.85
C VAL A 36 5.64 5.55 -3.51
N VAL A 37 6.09 6.79 -3.31
CA VAL A 37 5.72 7.60 -2.15
C VAL A 37 4.53 8.47 -2.53
N MET A 38 3.50 8.47 -1.69
CA MET A 38 2.28 9.24 -1.87
C MET A 38 2.09 10.19 -0.68
N GLU A 39 1.84 11.45 -0.99
CA GLU A 39 1.61 12.48 0.02
C GLU A 39 0.29 12.23 0.77
N PRO A 40 0.20 12.63 2.05
CA PRO A 40 -1.07 12.61 2.75
C PRO A 40 -2.13 13.44 2.04
N GLY A 41 -3.37 12.97 2.06
CA GLY A 41 -4.50 13.52 1.31
C GLY A 41 -4.63 12.98 -0.12
N THR A 42 -3.64 12.25 -0.65
CA THR A 42 -3.66 11.73 -2.04
C THR A 42 -4.12 10.29 -2.16
N TYR A 43 -4.06 9.51 -1.08
CA TYR A 43 -4.33 8.07 -1.08
C TYR A 43 -5.59 7.69 -0.27
N GLU A 44 -6.04 8.59 0.59
CA GLU A 44 -7.19 8.41 1.45
C GLU A 44 -8.47 8.24 0.62
N GLY A 45 -9.32 7.30 1.03
CA GLY A 45 -10.53 6.94 0.29
C GLY A 45 -10.31 6.07 -0.95
N SER A 46 -9.06 5.79 -1.35
CA SER A 46 -8.76 4.86 -2.44
C SER A 46 -8.55 3.44 -1.91
N THR A 47 -8.96 2.45 -2.69
CA THR A 47 -8.57 1.05 -2.47
C THR A 47 -7.10 0.84 -2.77
N LEU A 48 -6.47 -0.16 -2.15
CA LEU A 48 -5.07 -0.47 -2.43
C LEU A 48 -4.84 -0.80 -3.91
N LYS A 49 -5.79 -1.49 -4.55
CA LYS A 49 -5.77 -1.82 -5.98
C LYS A 49 -5.70 -0.58 -6.87
N GLU A 50 -6.49 0.45 -6.58
CA GLU A 50 -6.48 1.71 -7.34
C GLU A 50 -5.12 2.41 -7.19
N LEU A 51 -4.55 2.42 -5.99
CA LEU A 51 -3.22 3.00 -5.74
C LEU A 51 -2.13 2.23 -6.51
N CYS A 52 -2.17 0.90 -6.52
CA CYS A 52 -1.27 0.10 -7.35
C CYS A 52 -1.43 0.42 -8.84
N GLN A 53 -2.65 0.54 -9.35
CA GLN A 53 -2.89 0.90 -10.75
C GLN A 53 -2.37 2.29 -11.09
N ARG A 54 -2.49 3.27 -10.18
CA ARG A 54 -1.90 4.61 -10.37
C ARG A 54 -0.37 4.54 -10.41
N ALA A 55 0.25 3.80 -9.48
CA ALA A 55 1.70 3.58 -9.45
C ALA A 55 2.22 2.96 -10.75
N LEU A 56 1.55 1.93 -11.27
CA LEU A 56 1.94 1.25 -12.51
C LEU A 56 1.71 2.08 -13.79
N LYS A 57 0.85 3.11 -13.73
CA LYS A 57 0.55 4.00 -14.86
C LYS A 57 1.38 5.29 -14.87
N ARG A 58 2.27 5.47 -13.90
CA ARG A 58 3.21 6.59 -13.88
C ARG A 58 4.07 6.56 -15.15
N THR A 59 4.65 7.68 -15.57
CA THR A 59 5.45 7.75 -16.81
C THR A 59 6.90 8.15 -16.55
N ASP A 60 7.18 8.77 -15.41
CA ASP A 60 8.51 9.05 -14.89
C ASP A 60 9.05 7.83 -14.16
N PHE A 61 9.64 6.91 -14.92
CA PHE A 61 10.42 5.81 -14.38
C PHE A 61 11.90 6.00 -14.69
N SER A 62 12.74 5.72 -13.70
CA SER A 62 14.17 5.49 -13.93
C SER A 62 14.38 4.22 -14.79
N ILE A 63 15.61 4.01 -15.27
CA ILE A 63 15.95 2.79 -16.02
C ILE A 63 15.74 1.54 -15.14
N GLU A 64 16.13 1.61 -13.87
CA GLU A 64 15.97 0.51 -12.90
C GLU A 64 14.51 0.25 -12.59
N GLU A 65 13.72 1.31 -12.32
CA GLU A 65 12.28 1.19 -12.08
C GLU A 65 11.55 0.58 -13.29
N ARG A 66 12.00 0.89 -14.51
CA ARG A 66 11.41 0.34 -15.73
C ARG A 66 11.62 -1.17 -15.85
N GLN A 67 12.80 -1.68 -15.47
CA GLN A 67 13.06 -3.11 -15.44
C GLN A 67 12.16 -3.83 -14.42
N ILE A 68 11.97 -3.22 -13.24
CA ILE A 68 11.06 -3.75 -12.22
C ILE A 68 9.61 -3.73 -12.72
N LEU A 69 9.20 -2.65 -13.39
CA LEU A 69 7.86 -2.54 -13.98
C LEU A 69 7.61 -3.64 -15.02
N GLU A 70 8.54 -3.86 -15.94
CA GLU A 70 8.45 -4.92 -16.96
C GLU A 70 8.30 -6.31 -16.30
N ASP A 71 9.01 -6.54 -15.19
CA ASP A 71 8.89 -7.75 -14.39
C ASP A 71 7.53 -7.86 -13.72
N ILE A 72 7.00 -6.78 -13.14
CA ILE A 72 5.65 -6.74 -12.55
C ILE A 72 4.59 -7.04 -13.62
N GLU A 73 4.67 -6.37 -14.77
CA GLU A 73 3.73 -6.57 -15.88
C GLU A 73 3.74 -8.03 -16.35
N ARG A 74 4.93 -8.65 -16.47
CA ARG A 74 5.06 -10.07 -16.80
C ARG A 74 4.39 -10.98 -15.75
N GLN A 75 4.52 -10.68 -14.45
CA GLN A 75 3.82 -11.44 -13.41
C GLN A 75 2.30 -11.26 -13.49
N LEU A 76 1.82 -10.07 -13.87
CA LEU A 76 0.40 -9.77 -13.94
C LEU A 76 -0.29 -10.31 -15.22
N GLN A 77 0.46 -10.82 -16.20
CA GLN A 77 -0.11 -11.53 -17.36
C GLN A 77 -0.81 -12.82 -16.91
N GLY A 78 -2.14 -12.73 -16.72
CA GLY A 78 -2.95 -13.79 -16.11
C GLY A 78 -2.80 -13.90 -14.59
N GLY A 79 -2.03 -13.02 -13.98
CA GLY A 79 -1.73 -13.01 -12.55
C GLY A 79 -2.61 -12.07 -11.75
N LYS A 80 -2.22 -11.80 -10.51
CA LYS A 80 -2.91 -10.83 -9.66
C LYS A 80 -1.98 -10.15 -8.65
N LEU A 81 -2.46 -9.03 -8.14
CA LEU A 81 -1.86 -8.36 -6.98
C LEU A 81 -2.40 -8.97 -5.70
N LEU A 82 -1.52 -9.20 -4.73
CA LEU A 82 -1.89 -9.63 -3.37
C LEU A 82 -1.16 -8.79 -2.33
N CYS A 83 -1.87 -8.38 -1.29
CA CYS A 83 -1.26 -7.83 -0.09
C CYS A 83 -1.50 -8.80 1.07
N ARG A 84 -0.41 -9.31 1.67
CA ARG A 84 -0.47 -10.29 2.78
C ARG A 84 -1.41 -11.47 2.51
N GLY A 85 -1.36 -12.01 1.29
CA GLY A 85 -2.16 -13.16 0.85
C GLY A 85 -3.64 -12.87 0.52
N ARG A 86 -4.06 -11.60 0.51
CA ARG A 86 -5.44 -11.18 0.25
C ARG A 86 -5.53 -10.21 -0.93
N ASP A 87 -6.69 -10.19 -1.59
CA ASP A 87 -6.95 -9.28 -2.70
C ASP A 87 -6.99 -7.81 -2.21
N PRO A 88 -6.40 -6.85 -2.97
CA PRO A 88 -6.22 -5.46 -2.55
C PRO A 88 -7.47 -4.58 -2.78
N ASP A 89 -8.68 -5.15 -2.68
CA ASP A 89 -9.93 -4.44 -2.99
C ASP A 89 -10.49 -3.63 -1.79
N LEU A 90 -9.83 -3.66 -0.62
CA LEU A 90 -10.19 -2.85 0.55
C LEU A 90 -9.44 -1.50 0.55
N PRO A 91 -9.91 -0.51 1.35
CA PRO A 91 -9.18 0.73 1.57
C PRO A 91 -7.75 0.46 2.04
N VAL A 92 -6.80 1.29 1.60
CA VAL A 92 -5.37 1.09 1.91
C VAL A 92 -5.08 0.97 3.41
N GLN A 93 -5.86 1.65 4.25
CA GLN A 93 -5.76 1.62 5.72
C GLN A 93 -5.93 0.21 6.31
N ALA A 94 -6.59 -0.71 5.60
CA ALA A 94 -6.70 -2.12 6.01
C ALA A 94 -5.38 -2.90 5.88
N PHE A 95 -4.40 -2.35 5.16
CA PHE A 95 -3.15 -3.04 4.81
C PHE A 95 -1.90 -2.38 5.38
N VAL A 96 -1.95 -1.08 5.73
CA VAL A 96 -0.78 -0.33 6.20
C VAL A 96 -0.15 -0.93 7.46
N THR A 97 1.16 -0.84 7.52
CA THR A 97 1.95 -0.84 8.77
C THR A 97 2.55 0.53 8.97
N VAL A 98 2.70 0.96 10.22
CA VAL A 98 3.43 2.18 10.55
C VAL A 98 4.89 1.80 10.75
N GLU A 99 5.77 2.48 10.02
CA GLU A 99 7.22 2.37 10.16
C GLU A 99 7.82 3.74 10.45
N GLU A 100 9.10 3.75 10.81
CA GLU A 100 9.85 4.96 11.17
C GLU A 100 11.18 4.99 10.41
N THR A 101 11.54 6.15 9.86
CA THR A 101 12.85 6.36 9.24
C THR A 101 13.94 6.40 10.33
N ALA A 102 15.21 6.30 9.92
CA ALA A 102 16.33 6.48 10.84
C ALA A 102 16.36 7.86 11.54
N ALA A 103 15.65 8.86 11.00
CA ALA A 103 15.53 10.19 11.58
C ALA A 103 14.34 10.35 12.55
N GLY A 104 13.55 9.30 12.79
CA GLY A 104 12.37 9.36 13.66
C GLY A 104 11.09 9.79 12.95
N GLU A 105 11.05 9.77 11.62
CA GLU A 105 9.87 10.19 10.85
C GLU A 105 8.98 9.00 10.53
N ALA A 106 7.72 9.04 10.99
CA ALA A 106 6.77 7.97 10.77
C ALA A 106 6.17 8.00 9.35
N TYR A 107 5.92 6.83 8.78
CA TYR A 107 5.25 6.68 7.50
C TYR A 107 4.40 5.41 7.47
N TYR A 108 3.42 5.35 6.57
CA TYR A 108 2.70 4.11 6.27
C TYR A 108 3.45 3.32 5.22
N TYR A 109 3.61 2.02 5.44
CA TYR A 109 4.22 1.09 4.48
C TYR A 109 3.22 0.01 4.07
N VAL A 110 3.16 -0.27 2.75
CA VAL A 110 2.32 -1.33 2.20
C VAL A 110 3.09 -2.11 1.12
N PRO A 111 3.48 -3.36 1.40
CA PRO A 111 4.03 -4.26 0.39
C PRO A 111 2.90 -4.98 -0.36
N VAL A 112 2.96 -4.97 -1.69
CA VAL A 112 2.05 -5.68 -2.59
C VAL A 112 2.85 -6.58 -3.50
N ARG A 113 2.43 -7.84 -3.63
CA ARG A 113 3.09 -8.84 -4.48
C ARG A 113 2.31 -8.97 -5.79
N ALA A 114 3.00 -8.78 -6.91
CA ALA A 114 2.50 -9.16 -8.22
C ALA A 114 2.85 -10.63 -8.46
N ILE A 115 1.84 -11.50 -8.42
CA ILE A 115 2.04 -12.95 -8.55
C ILE A 115 1.49 -13.46 -9.87
N LYS A 116 2.27 -14.27 -10.58
CA LYS A 116 1.78 -15.07 -11.70
C LYS A 116 0.66 -16.03 -11.26
N PRO A 117 -0.24 -16.43 -12.16
CA PRO A 117 -1.20 -17.47 -11.85
C PRO A 117 -0.44 -18.74 -11.43
N GLN A 118 -0.94 -19.41 -10.39
CA GLN A 118 -0.38 -20.69 -9.97
C GLN A 118 -0.73 -21.74 -11.04
N GLU A 119 0.27 -22.30 -11.69
CA GLU A 119 0.11 -23.50 -12.50
C GLU A 119 0.11 -24.72 -11.55
N GLY A 120 -1.07 -25.11 -11.08
CA GLY A 120 -1.27 -26.40 -10.39
C GLY A 120 -2.35 -26.35 -9.28
N GLY A 121 -3.25 -27.32 -9.14
CA GLY A 121 -3.39 -28.60 -9.82
C GLY A 121 -4.70 -28.68 -10.58
N GLY A 122 -4.66 -29.19 -11.81
CA GLY A 122 -5.84 -29.81 -12.39
C GLY A 122 -6.31 -30.87 -11.41
N ALA A 123 -7.49 -30.65 -10.84
CA ALA A 123 -8.19 -31.71 -10.15
C ALA A 123 -8.34 -32.86 -11.16
N THR A 124 -7.83 -34.02 -10.74
CA THR A 124 -8.09 -35.34 -11.31
C THR A 124 -9.53 -35.53 -11.76
#